data_AF-A0A0C1UT48-F1
#
_entry.id   AF-A0A0C1UT48-F1
#
_cell.length_a   1.000
_cell.length_b   1.000
_cell.length_c   1.000
_cell.angle_alpha   90.00
_cell.angle_beta   90.00
_cell.angle_gamma   90.00
#
_symmetry.space_group_name_H-M   'P 1'
#
loop_
_entity.id
_entity.type
_entity.pdbx_description
1 polymer ?
#
loop_
_entity_poly.entity_id
_entity_poly.type
_entity_poly.pdbx_seq_one_letter_code
_entity_poly.pdbx_strand_id
1 'polypeptide(L)'
;MSANKNIFLCTLGVTWPVVMEAADYLSSWDEIHCLTGTGPKIEGNFEKLFSYFSKKDCIFGLWQLKNFDEIKSNEQIQFCNETIFRWYLYHLNKHGLPYACIAGGFKSMGAVLHKAASNFGSKGIFHILIRGVVEPKDEESYEQAKKEKRIFYVELGEEPGFEELRQLDPNIYSLDSFIQNIQNKERNIYHYLLNDSHKKTVYGKNVKRP
;
A
#
# COMPACT_ATOMS: atom_id res chain seq x y z
N MET A 1 -18.15 17.22 -7.70
CA MET A 1 -17.26 16.81 -6.59
C MET A 1 -17.50 15.35 -6.35
N SER A 2 -16.51 14.47 -6.56
CA SER A 2 -16.64 13.07 -6.17
C SER A 2 -16.77 13.01 -4.64
N ALA A 3 -17.54 12.04 -4.13
CA ALA A 3 -17.59 11.79 -2.70
C ALA A 3 -16.16 11.50 -2.20
N ASN A 4 -15.77 12.13 -1.08
CA ASN A 4 -14.49 11.85 -0.43
C ASN A 4 -14.46 10.37 -0.05
N LYS A 5 -13.65 9.59 -0.75
CA LYS A 5 -13.48 8.17 -0.47
C LYS A 5 -12.49 7.97 0.67
N ASN A 6 -12.75 7.00 1.53
CA ASN A 6 -11.76 6.49 2.47
C ASN A 6 -10.84 5.55 1.72
N ILE A 7 -9.66 6.05 1.36
CA ILE A 7 -8.59 5.27 0.74
C ILE A 7 -7.36 5.29 1.66
N PHE A 8 -6.59 4.21 1.68
CA PHE A 8 -5.27 4.24 2.31
C PHE A 8 -4.20 3.53 1.51
N LEU A 9 -2.96 3.97 1.73
CA LEU A 9 -1.76 3.29 1.29
C LEU A 9 -0.96 2.81 2.51
N CYS A 10 -0.55 1.56 2.49
CA CYS A 10 0.42 1.01 3.44
C CYS A 10 1.60 0.40 2.72
N THR A 11 2.68 0.15 3.47
CA THR A 11 3.81 -0.63 2.98
C THR A 11 3.81 -2.03 3.60
N LEU A 12 4.27 -3.03 2.84
CA LEU A 12 4.29 -4.44 3.25
C LEU A 12 5.69 -5.00 3.17
N GLY A 13 6.02 -5.83 4.16
CA GLY A 13 7.24 -6.62 4.24
C GLY A 13 6.89 -8.09 4.35
N VAL A 14 7.59 -8.83 5.19
CA VAL A 14 7.35 -10.27 5.38
C VAL A 14 6.11 -10.57 6.22
N THR A 15 5.71 -9.64 7.10
CA THR A 15 4.58 -9.80 8.01
C THR A 15 3.32 -9.29 7.34
N TRP A 16 2.59 -10.17 6.65
CA TRP A 16 1.37 -9.81 5.92
C TRP A 16 0.16 -9.41 6.79
N PRO A 17 -0.02 -9.88 8.04
CA PRO A 17 -1.17 -9.49 8.87
C PRO A 17 -1.25 -7.99 9.14
N VAL A 18 -0.13 -7.26 9.06
CA VAL A 18 -0.09 -5.79 9.23
C VAL A 18 -1.03 -5.04 8.28
N VAL A 19 -1.29 -5.59 7.10
CA VAL A 19 -2.23 -4.99 6.13
C VAL A 19 -3.67 -5.21 6.57
N MET A 20 -3.98 -6.35 7.18
CA MET A 20 -5.29 -6.62 7.78
C MET A 20 -5.53 -5.74 9.01
N GLU A 21 -4.51 -5.62 9.85
CA GLU A 21 -4.51 -4.74 11.03
C GLU A 21 -4.80 -3.29 10.60
N ALA A 22 -4.16 -2.82 9.53
CA ALA A 22 -4.39 -1.50 8.97
C ALA A 22 -5.81 -1.34 8.42
N ALA A 23 -6.35 -2.38 7.79
CA ALA A 23 -7.72 -2.36 7.25
C ALA A 23 -8.79 -2.23 8.35
N ASP A 24 -8.52 -2.67 9.57
CA ASP A 24 -9.45 -2.54 10.70
C ASP A 24 -9.34 -1.19 11.44
N TYR A 25 -8.44 -0.28 11.02
CA TYR A 25 -8.30 1.05 11.63
C TYR A 25 -9.57 1.90 11.52
N LEU A 26 -10.26 1.84 10.37
CA LEU A 26 -11.57 2.44 10.15
C LEU A 26 -12.64 1.37 9.98
N SER A 27 -13.91 1.75 10.19
CA SER A 27 -15.05 0.86 10.01
C SER A 27 -15.28 0.43 8.56
N SER A 28 -14.84 1.25 7.59
CA SER A 28 -15.01 0.98 6.16
C SER A 28 -13.97 1.71 5.32
N TRP A 29 -13.59 1.07 4.23
CA TRP A 29 -12.67 1.59 3.22
C TRP A 29 -13.30 1.42 1.85
N ASP A 30 -13.17 2.42 1.00
CA ASP A 30 -13.51 2.26 -0.41
C ASP A 30 -12.36 1.53 -1.14
N GLU A 31 -11.11 1.91 -0.82
CA GLU A 31 -9.91 1.36 -1.48
C GLU A 31 -8.75 1.16 -0.48
N ILE A 32 -8.08 0.02 -0.59
CA ILE A 32 -6.96 -0.37 0.23
C ILE A 32 -5.79 -0.70 -0.69
N HIS A 33 -4.71 0.07 -0.57
CA HIS A 33 -3.51 -0.16 -1.37
C HIS A 33 -2.32 -0.53 -0.51
N CYS A 34 -1.48 -1.38 -1.07
CA CYS A 34 -0.31 -1.90 -0.41
C CYS A 34 0.89 -1.84 -1.37
N LEU A 35 2.00 -1.24 -0.95
CA LEU A 35 3.26 -1.24 -1.69
C LEU A 35 4.25 -2.20 -1.03
N THR A 36 4.85 -3.09 -1.83
CA THR A 36 5.79 -4.10 -1.36
C THR A 36 6.96 -4.28 -2.31
N GLY A 37 8.01 -4.98 -1.88
CA GLY A 37 9.05 -5.50 -2.77
C GLY A 37 8.75 -6.90 -3.29
N THR A 38 9.56 -7.38 -4.24
CA THR A 38 9.65 -8.81 -4.58
C THR A 38 10.32 -9.61 -3.47
N GLY A 39 10.09 -10.92 -3.44
CA GLY A 39 10.84 -11.81 -2.56
C GLY A 39 10.01 -13.02 -2.11
N PRO A 40 10.61 -14.22 -1.99
CA PRO A 40 9.86 -15.45 -1.72
C PRO A 40 9.04 -15.40 -0.43
N LYS A 41 9.58 -14.77 0.62
CA LYS A 41 8.90 -14.63 1.93
C LYS A 41 7.71 -13.68 1.87
N ILE A 42 7.75 -12.70 0.98
CA ILE A 42 6.68 -11.71 0.80
C ILE A 42 5.60 -12.32 -0.11
N GLU A 43 6.02 -12.81 -1.28
CA GLU A 43 5.15 -13.38 -2.31
C GLU A 43 4.43 -14.65 -1.85
N GLY A 44 5.07 -15.46 -1.00
CA GLY A 44 4.44 -16.62 -0.38
C GLY A 44 3.20 -16.30 0.49
N ASN A 45 2.96 -15.03 0.80
CA ASN A 45 1.77 -14.59 1.53
C ASN A 45 0.69 -13.95 0.64
N PHE A 46 0.91 -13.78 -0.67
CA PHE A 46 -0.03 -13.08 -1.55
C PHE A 46 -1.39 -13.77 -1.65
N GLU A 47 -1.42 -15.10 -1.73
CA GLU A 47 -2.68 -15.85 -1.78
C GLU A 47 -3.52 -15.64 -0.52
N LYS A 48 -2.88 -15.62 0.65
CA LYS A 48 -3.55 -15.35 1.93
C LYS A 48 -4.12 -13.94 1.96
N LEU A 49 -3.30 -12.95 1.57
CA LEU A 49 -3.69 -11.54 1.50
C LEU A 49 -4.88 -11.33 0.55
N PHE A 50 -4.82 -11.89 -0.66
CA PHE A 50 -5.91 -11.80 -1.63
C PHE A 50 -7.17 -12.56 -1.18
N SER A 51 -7.02 -13.71 -0.53
CA SER A 51 -8.14 -14.48 0.03
C SER A 51 -8.85 -13.73 1.16
N TYR A 52 -8.09 -12.98 1.98
CA TYR A 52 -8.67 -12.14 3.01
C TYR A 52 -9.47 -10.98 2.41
N PHE A 53 -8.86 -10.22 1.50
CA PHE A 53 -9.49 -9.03 0.92
C PHE A 53 -10.58 -9.34 -0.11
N SER A 54 -10.63 -10.54 -0.70
CA SER A 54 -11.73 -10.94 -1.60
C SER A 54 -13.09 -11.05 -0.89
N LYS A 55 -13.09 -11.12 0.43
CA LYS A 55 -14.31 -11.18 1.27
C LYS A 55 -14.72 -9.80 1.81
N LYS A 56 -13.95 -8.75 1.52
CA LYS A 56 -14.20 -7.38 1.99
C LYS A 56 -14.91 -6.58 0.90
N ASP A 57 -15.79 -5.69 1.31
CA ASP A 57 -16.50 -4.75 0.43
C ASP A 57 -15.61 -3.51 0.20
N CYS A 58 -14.48 -3.72 -0.49
CA CYS A 58 -13.53 -2.68 -0.83
C CYS A 58 -12.64 -3.10 -2.01
N ILE A 59 -12.08 -2.14 -2.73
CA ILE A 59 -11.06 -2.41 -3.75
C ILE A 59 -9.73 -2.69 -3.05
N PHE A 60 -9.06 -3.79 -3.40
CA PHE A 60 -7.70 -4.07 -2.91
C PHE A 60 -6.67 -3.99 -4.05
N GLY A 61 -5.67 -3.15 -3.88
CA GLY A 61 -4.55 -2.97 -4.80
C GLY A 61 -3.21 -3.34 -4.18
N LEU A 62 -2.45 -4.23 -4.81
CA LEU A 62 -1.08 -4.56 -4.43
C LEU A 62 -0.11 -4.09 -5.50
N TRP A 63 0.82 -3.22 -5.11
CA TRP A 63 1.88 -2.66 -5.94
C TRP A 63 3.19 -3.30 -5.51
N GLN A 64 3.86 -4.00 -6.41
CA GLN A 64 5.11 -4.70 -6.11
C GLN A 64 6.26 -4.10 -6.91
N LEU A 65 7.30 -3.64 -6.20
CA LEU A 65 8.56 -3.17 -6.75
C LEU A 65 9.52 -4.35 -6.98
N LYS A 66 9.91 -4.59 -8.23
CA LYS A 66 10.89 -5.64 -8.56
C LYS A 66 12.27 -5.34 -7.99
N ASN A 67 12.95 -6.40 -7.54
CA ASN A 67 14.28 -6.36 -6.95
C ASN A 67 14.33 -5.38 -5.77
N PHE A 68 13.28 -5.36 -4.95
CA PHE A 68 13.16 -4.52 -3.76
C PHE A 68 12.98 -5.38 -2.49
N ASP A 69 13.61 -6.56 -2.47
CA ASP A 69 13.73 -7.44 -1.31
C ASP A 69 14.75 -6.92 -0.28
N GLU A 70 15.64 -6.02 -0.70
CA GLU A 70 16.61 -5.33 0.12
C GLU A 70 16.97 -3.99 -0.55
N ILE A 71 17.22 -2.97 0.27
CA ILE A 71 17.66 -1.65 -0.22
C ILE A 71 19.19 -1.68 -0.32
N LYS A 72 19.68 -1.83 -1.55
CA LYS A 72 21.09 -1.91 -1.92
C LYS A 72 21.63 -0.62 -2.54
N SER A 73 20.75 0.31 -2.95
CA SER A 73 21.18 1.55 -3.60
C SER A 73 20.20 2.71 -3.43
N ASN A 74 20.70 3.94 -3.64
CA ASN A 74 19.88 5.16 -3.63
C ASN A 74 18.88 5.19 -4.79
N GLU A 75 19.22 4.60 -5.93
CA GLU A 75 18.36 4.52 -7.10
C GLU A 75 17.10 3.69 -6.80
N GLN A 76 17.21 2.62 -6.01
CA GLN A 76 16.05 1.87 -5.54
C GLN A 76 15.16 2.74 -4.65
N ILE A 77 15.74 3.50 -3.71
CA ILE A 77 14.97 4.42 -2.87
C ILE A 77 14.28 5.50 -3.71
N GLN A 78 14.98 6.10 -4.68
CA GLN A 78 14.38 7.07 -5.60
C GLN A 78 13.23 6.46 -6.39
N PHE A 79 13.37 5.22 -6.83
CA PHE A 79 12.32 4.48 -7.52
C PHE A 79 11.09 4.23 -6.63
N CYS A 80 11.31 3.89 -5.36
CA CYS A 80 10.24 3.76 -4.36
C CYS A 80 9.54 5.11 -4.11
N ASN A 81 10.30 6.20 -3.96
CA ASN A 81 9.75 7.56 -3.83
C ASN A 81 8.88 7.90 -5.04
N GLU A 82 9.41 7.75 -6.24
CA GLU A 82 8.69 8.07 -7.48
C GLU A 82 7.41 7.24 -7.61
N THR A 83 7.44 5.95 -7.26
CA THR A 83 6.26 5.10 -7.29
C THR A 83 5.18 5.60 -6.33
N ILE A 84 5.54 5.91 -5.08
CA ILE A 84 4.58 6.42 -4.09
C ILE A 84 4.06 7.80 -4.52
N PHE A 85 4.91 8.68 -5.05
CA PHE A 85 4.49 10.02 -5.47
C PHE A 85 3.48 9.96 -6.63
N ARG A 86 3.75 9.10 -7.62
CA ARG A 86 2.81 8.86 -8.73
C ARG A 86 1.52 8.19 -8.26
N TRP A 87 1.59 7.32 -7.26
CA TRP A 87 0.39 6.76 -6.62
C TRP A 87 -0.47 7.86 -5.99
N TYR A 88 0.12 8.79 -5.23
CA TYR A 88 -0.58 9.94 -4.67
C TYR A 88 -1.25 10.78 -5.77
N LEU A 89 -0.50 11.19 -6.79
CA LEU A 89 -1.05 11.99 -7.90
C LEU A 89 -2.22 11.30 -8.61
N TYR A 90 -2.14 9.98 -8.79
CA TYR A 90 -3.21 9.21 -9.44
C TYR A 90 -4.50 9.19 -8.60
N HIS A 91 -4.40 8.99 -7.28
CA HIS A 91 -5.57 8.81 -6.41
C HIS A 91 -6.12 10.12 -5.88
N LEU A 92 -5.28 11.12 -5.60
CA LEU A 92 -5.70 12.44 -5.11
C LEU A 92 -6.72 13.09 -6.05
N ASN A 93 -6.45 13.05 -7.36
CA ASN A 93 -7.34 13.63 -8.38
C ASN A 93 -8.71 12.94 -8.46
N LYS A 94 -8.83 11.72 -7.94
CA LYS A 94 -10.06 10.92 -8.01
C LYS A 94 -10.83 10.89 -6.69
N HIS A 95 -10.12 10.89 -5.56
CA HIS A 95 -10.64 10.41 -4.28
C HIS A 95 -10.44 11.37 -3.11
N GLY A 96 -9.60 12.39 -3.26
CA GLY A 96 -9.18 13.27 -2.16
C GLY A 96 -7.99 12.71 -1.37
N LEU A 97 -7.72 13.29 -0.19
CA LEU A 97 -6.55 12.95 0.62
C LEU A 97 -6.64 11.51 1.19
N PRO A 98 -5.62 10.66 0.97
CA PRO A 98 -5.59 9.30 1.50
C PRO A 98 -5.15 9.28 2.96
N TYR A 99 -5.41 8.17 3.65
CA TYR A 99 -4.69 7.80 4.87
C TYR A 99 -3.37 7.10 4.54
N ALA A 100 -2.40 7.16 5.44
CA ALA A 100 -1.11 6.48 5.29
C ALA A 100 -0.81 5.62 6.53
N CYS A 101 -0.63 4.31 6.32
CA CYS A 101 -0.17 3.41 7.38
C CYS A 101 1.31 3.08 7.20
N ILE A 102 2.13 3.45 8.17
CA ILE A 102 3.59 3.29 8.13
C ILE A 102 4.10 2.09 8.95
N ALA A 103 3.20 1.18 9.35
CA ALA A 103 3.52 0.09 10.27
C ALA A 103 4.24 -1.10 9.62
N GLY A 104 4.04 -1.34 8.31
CA GLY A 104 4.57 -2.50 7.61
C GLY A 104 5.75 -2.19 6.68
N GLY A 105 6.45 -3.23 6.22
CA GLY A 105 7.55 -3.09 5.26
C GLY A 105 8.88 -2.62 5.88
N PHE A 106 9.83 -2.25 5.02
CA PHE A 106 11.10 -1.69 5.49
C PHE A 106 10.88 -0.31 6.09
N LYS A 107 11.61 0.02 7.16
CA LYS A 107 11.58 1.36 7.78
C LYS A 107 11.79 2.49 6.76
N SER A 108 12.66 2.27 5.77
CA SER A 108 12.89 3.23 4.70
C SER A 108 11.66 3.40 3.79
N MET A 109 10.88 2.35 3.54
CA MET A 109 9.62 2.47 2.79
C MET A 109 8.57 3.26 3.59
N GLY A 110 8.45 2.98 4.89
CA GLY A 110 7.60 3.76 5.79
C GLY A 110 8.01 5.24 5.84
N ALA A 111 9.32 5.52 5.88
CA ALA A 111 9.83 6.90 5.83
C ALA A 111 9.55 7.59 4.49
N VAL A 112 9.65 6.87 3.36
CA VAL A 112 9.28 7.40 2.05
C VAL A 112 7.77 7.65 1.96
N LEU A 113 6.94 6.76 2.50
CA LEU A 113 5.49 6.93 2.55
C LEU A 113 5.10 8.14 3.42
N HIS A 114 5.71 8.30 4.59
CA HIS A 114 5.50 9.47 5.43
C HIS A 114 5.93 10.75 4.69
N LYS A 115 7.11 10.77 4.06
CA LYS A 115 7.55 11.91 3.24
C LYS A 115 6.54 12.24 2.13
N ALA A 116 5.96 11.23 1.48
CA ALA A 116 4.93 11.45 0.47
C ALA A 116 3.66 12.06 1.08
N ALA A 117 3.22 11.57 2.24
CA ALA A 117 2.09 12.13 2.97
C ALA A 117 2.34 13.60 3.37
N SER A 118 3.52 13.95 3.87
CA SER A 118 3.87 15.34 4.19
C SER A 118 3.98 16.23 2.94
N ASN A 119 4.35 15.68 1.78
CA ASN A 119 4.44 16.43 0.53
C ASN A 119 3.07 16.65 -0.14
N PHE A 120 2.26 15.61 -0.26
CA PHE A 120 1.01 15.63 -1.02
C PHE A 120 -0.22 15.87 -0.14
N GLY A 121 -0.07 15.66 1.17
CA GLY A 121 -1.13 15.73 2.17
C GLY A 121 -1.72 14.35 2.45
N SER A 122 -2.22 14.16 3.67
CA SER A 122 -2.90 12.94 4.11
C SER A 122 -3.99 13.27 5.10
N LYS A 123 -5.12 12.56 5.00
CA LYS A 123 -6.24 12.64 5.96
C LYS A 123 -5.87 12.05 7.33
N GLY A 124 -4.78 11.31 7.41
CA GLY A 124 -4.29 10.77 8.66
C GLY A 124 -3.15 9.79 8.43
N ILE A 125 -2.05 10.01 9.14
CA ILE A 125 -0.95 9.06 9.24
C ILE A 125 -1.13 8.29 10.54
N PHE A 126 -0.98 6.97 10.46
CA PHE A 126 -1.06 6.12 11.64
C PHE A 126 -0.05 4.97 11.58
N HIS A 127 0.21 4.42 12.76
CA HIS A 127 1.01 3.23 12.99
C HIS A 127 0.19 2.22 13.81
N ILE A 128 0.58 0.95 13.77
CA ILE A 128 -0.07 -0.14 14.49
C ILE A 128 0.95 -0.71 15.48
N LEU A 129 0.55 -0.83 16.75
CA LEU A 129 1.35 -1.47 17.78
C LEU A 129 0.58 -2.67 18.33
N ILE A 130 1.30 -3.77 18.56
CA ILE A 130 0.73 -4.97 19.15
C ILE A 130 1.44 -5.25 20.47
N ARG A 131 0.68 -5.29 21.56
CA ARG A 131 1.22 -5.67 22.87
C ARG A 131 1.45 -7.17 22.95
N GLY A 132 2.46 -7.56 23.71
CA GLY A 132 2.85 -8.95 23.95
C GLY A 132 4.13 -9.34 23.21
N VAL A 133 4.56 -10.58 23.40
CA VAL A 133 5.82 -11.11 22.84
C VAL A 133 5.63 -11.63 21.42
N VAL A 134 4.40 -11.99 21.04
CA VAL A 134 4.11 -12.66 19.77
C VAL A 134 3.19 -11.80 18.91
N GLU A 135 3.75 -11.32 17.78
CA GLU A 135 3.00 -10.69 16.71
C GLU A 135 2.13 -11.73 15.96
N PRO A 136 0.94 -11.35 15.46
CA PRO A 136 0.12 -12.18 14.62
C PRO A 136 0.87 -12.65 13.37
N LYS A 137 0.65 -13.91 13.00
CA LYS A 137 1.26 -14.53 11.80
C LYS A 137 0.23 -14.88 10.74
N ASP A 138 -1.03 -14.85 11.12
CA ASP A 138 -2.19 -15.27 10.33
C ASP A 138 -3.47 -14.60 10.84
N GLU A 139 -4.57 -14.87 10.15
CA GLU A 139 -5.89 -14.31 10.45
C GLU A 139 -6.42 -14.77 11.82
N GLU A 140 -6.16 -16.02 12.23
CA GLU A 140 -6.62 -16.55 13.51
C GLU A 140 -5.92 -15.88 14.70
N SER A 141 -4.58 -15.80 14.65
CA SER A 141 -3.79 -15.12 15.69
C SER A 141 -4.07 -13.61 15.74
N TYR A 142 -4.44 -12.99 14.62
CA TYR A 142 -4.88 -11.61 14.56
C TYR A 142 -6.24 -11.42 15.25
N GLU A 143 -7.23 -12.25 14.94
CA GLU A 143 -8.55 -12.18 15.59
C GLU A 143 -8.47 -12.46 17.10
N GLN A 144 -7.54 -13.33 17.52
CA GLN A 144 -7.25 -13.51 18.95
C GLN A 144 -6.64 -12.25 19.57
N ALA A 145 -5.69 -11.59 18.90
CA ALA A 145 -5.11 -10.33 19.38
C ALA A 145 -6.17 -9.22 19.53
N LYS A 146 -7.17 -9.17 18.64
CA LYS A 146 -8.33 -8.26 18.74
C LYS A 146 -9.17 -8.54 19.98
N LYS A 147 -9.55 -9.80 20.21
CA LYS A 147 -10.33 -10.22 21.39
C LYS A 147 -9.62 -9.87 22.69
N GLU A 148 -8.30 -10.01 22.71
CA GLU A 148 -7.44 -9.68 23.85
C GLU A 148 -7.12 -8.18 23.97
N LYS A 149 -7.63 -7.34 23.06
CA LYS A 149 -7.36 -5.88 23.02
C LYS A 149 -5.86 -5.55 23.00
N ARG A 150 -5.09 -6.32 22.24
CA ARG A 150 -3.63 -6.15 22.11
C ARG A 150 -3.22 -5.20 20.98
N ILE A 151 -4.14 -4.81 20.10
CA ILE A 151 -3.87 -3.94 18.95
C ILE A 151 -4.16 -2.49 19.34
N PHE A 152 -3.20 -1.61 19.06
CA PHE A 152 -3.28 -0.18 19.32
C PHE A 152 -2.93 0.57 18.04
N TYR A 153 -3.76 1.53 17.70
CA TYR A 153 -3.49 2.46 16.61
C TYR A 153 -2.87 3.72 17.20
N VAL A 154 -1.71 4.10 16.68
CA VAL A 154 -1.02 5.33 17.05
C VAL A 154 -1.22 6.32 15.92
N GLU A 155 -2.04 7.32 16.16
CA GLU A 155 -2.27 8.41 15.22
C GLU A 155 -1.12 9.40 15.28
N LEU A 156 -0.53 9.69 14.12
CA LEU A 156 0.48 10.73 13.95
C LEU A 156 -0.14 12.06 13.48
N GLY A 157 -1.42 12.04 13.13
CA GLY A 157 -2.20 13.22 12.74
C GLY A 157 -2.36 13.38 11.23
N GLU A 158 -3.02 14.45 10.85
CA GLU A 158 -3.19 14.85 9.45
C GLU A 158 -1.91 15.51 8.92
N GLU A 159 -1.68 15.40 7.61
CA GLU A 159 -0.64 16.16 6.92
C GLU A 159 -1.29 17.11 5.90
N PRO A 160 -1.06 18.43 5.98
CA PRO A 160 -1.70 19.38 5.07
C PRO A 160 -1.17 19.26 3.63
N GLY A 161 0.08 18.83 3.45
CA GLY A 161 0.74 18.79 2.15
C GLY A 161 0.95 20.17 1.51
N PHE A 162 1.58 20.17 0.34
CA PHE A 162 1.68 21.34 -0.54
C PHE A 162 0.58 21.29 -1.59
N GLU A 163 -0.21 22.34 -1.70
CA GLU A 163 -1.34 22.40 -2.63
C GLU A 163 -0.89 22.32 -4.09
N GLU A 164 0.22 22.98 -4.42
CA GLU A 164 0.81 23.01 -5.75
C GLU A 164 1.23 21.61 -6.23
N LEU A 165 1.70 20.76 -5.31
CA LEU A 165 2.05 19.38 -5.65
C LEU A 165 0.82 18.53 -5.97
N ARG A 166 -0.34 18.83 -5.37
CA ARG A 166 -1.60 18.12 -5.67
C ARG A 166 -2.18 18.50 -7.03
N GLN A 167 -1.85 19.69 -7.53
CA GLN A 167 -2.34 20.20 -8.82
C GLN A 167 -1.51 19.70 -10.01
N LEU A 168 -0.43 18.93 -9.78
CA LEU A 168 0.35 18.34 -10.87
C LEU A 168 -0.52 17.37 -11.68
N ASP A 169 -0.43 17.50 -13.02
CA ASP A 169 -1.20 16.67 -13.94
C ASP A 169 -0.75 15.19 -13.85
N PRO A 170 -1.62 14.27 -13.40
CA PRO A 170 -1.27 12.87 -13.29
C PRO A 170 -1.05 12.23 -14.65
N ASN A 171 -1.45 12.84 -15.77
CA ASN A 171 -1.17 12.31 -17.11
C ASN A 171 0.28 12.55 -17.54
N ILE A 172 0.86 13.70 -17.14
CA ILE A 172 2.29 13.99 -17.33
C ILE A 172 3.12 13.05 -16.47
N TYR A 173 2.67 12.83 -15.23
CA TYR A 173 3.31 11.92 -14.28
C TYR A 173 2.58 10.57 -14.19
N SER A 174 2.12 10.05 -15.32
CA SER A 174 1.27 8.85 -15.36
C SER A 174 1.91 7.64 -14.70
N LEU A 175 1.17 7.05 -13.76
CA LEU A 175 1.54 5.79 -13.13
C LEU A 175 1.51 4.65 -14.16
N ASP A 176 0.55 4.66 -15.07
CA ASP A 176 0.43 3.65 -16.13
C ASP A 176 1.60 3.74 -17.13
N SER A 177 1.94 4.95 -17.58
CA SER A 177 3.09 5.15 -18.48
C SER A 177 4.41 4.86 -17.77
N PHE A 178 4.51 5.18 -16.48
CA PHE A 178 5.65 4.81 -15.65
C PHE A 178 5.79 3.28 -15.62
N ILE A 179 4.73 2.54 -15.30
CA ILE A 179 4.70 1.08 -15.29
C ILE A 179 5.08 0.50 -16.66
N GLN A 180 4.57 1.06 -17.76
CA GLN A 180 4.88 0.59 -19.12
C GLN A 180 6.34 0.89 -19.53
N ASN A 181 6.86 2.09 -19.25
CA ASN A 181 8.24 2.47 -19.57
C ASN A 181 9.27 1.67 -18.78
N ILE A 182 8.90 1.31 -17.54
CA ILE A 182 9.64 0.43 -16.64
C ILE A 182 9.78 -0.97 -17.25
N GLN A 183 8.69 -1.58 -17.74
CA GLN A 183 8.72 -2.89 -18.39
C GLN A 183 9.68 -2.98 -19.59
N ASN A 184 9.98 -1.85 -20.23
CA ASN A 184 10.94 -1.75 -21.33
C ASN A 184 12.40 -1.53 -20.88
N LYS A 185 12.65 -1.19 -19.61
CA LYS A 185 13.96 -0.86 -19.02
C LYS A 185 14.38 -1.77 -17.85
N GLU A 186 13.89 -3.01 -17.80
CA GLU A 186 14.17 -4.06 -16.79
C GLU A 186 13.77 -3.79 -15.33
N ARG A 187 13.41 -2.55 -14.97
CA ARG A 187 12.67 -2.25 -13.74
C ARG A 187 11.27 -2.86 -13.94
N ASN A 188 10.68 -3.59 -13.00
CA ASN A 188 9.28 -4.03 -13.16
C ASN A 188 8.49 -3.58 -11.93
N ILE A 189 7.33 -2.95 -12.16
CA ILE A 189 6.29 -2.82 -11.14
C ILE A 189 5.19 -3.80 -11.54
N TYR A 190 4.75 -4.63 -10.61
CA TYR A 190 3.57 -5.47 -10.79
C TYR A 190 2.40 -4.84 -10.04
N HIS A 191 1.25 -4.73 -10.71
CA HIS A 191 0.02 -4.26 -10.08
C HIS A 191 -1.04 -5.35 -10.14
N TYR A 192 -1.59 -5.66 -8.96
CA TYR A 192 -2.69 -6.58 -8.77
C TYR A 192 -3.88 -5.81 -8.22
N LEU A 193 -4.98 -5.79 -8.97
CA LEU A 193 -6.22 -5.16 -8.53
C LEU A 193 -7.31 -6.23 -8.36
N LEU A 194 -7.96 -6.22 -7.20
CA LEU A 194 -9.19 -6.94 -6.91
C LEU A 194 -10.32 -5.92 -6.79
N ASN A 195 -11.35 -6.04 -7.63
CA ASN A 195 -12.61 -5.29 -7.52
C ASN A 195 -13.78 -6.24 -7.19
N ASP A 196 -14.96 -5.67 -6.93
CA ASP A 196 -16.23 -6.34 -6.56
C ASP A 196 -16.69 -7.49 -7.47
N SER A 197 -15.99 -7.77 -8.57
CA SER A 197 -16.28 -8.89 -9.48
C SER A 197 -15.25 -10.03 -9.43
N HIS A 198 -14.53 -10.19 -8.32
CA HIS A 198 -13.60 -11.30 -8.03
C HIS A 198 -12.56 -11.64 -9.14
N LYS A 199 -12.31 -10.73 -10.09
CA LYS A 199 -11.33 -10.92 -11.16
C LYS A 199 -10.01 -10.29 -10.77
N LYS A 200 -9.01 -11.12 -10.50
CA LYS A 200 -7.60 -10.71 -10.42
C LYS A 200 -7.19 -10.13 -11.77
N THR A 201 -7.06 -8.82 -11.87
CA THR A 201 -6.48 -8.19 -13.06
C THR A 201 -5.00 -7.95 -12.78
N VAL A 202 -4.14 -8.70 -13.48
CA VAL A 202 -2.69 -8.52 -13.44
C VAL A 202 -2.31 -7.58 -14.57
N TYR A 203 -1.94 -6.35 -14.25
CA TYR A 203 -1.32 -5.45 -15.23
C TYR A 203 0.19 -5.59 -15.13
N GLY A 204 0.78 -6.40 -16.03
CA GLY A 204 2.23 -6.60 -16.13
C GLY A 204 2.65 -8.02 -16.50
N LYS A 205 2.61 -8.32 -17.80
CA LYS A 205 3.01 -9.57 -18.49
C LYS A 205 2.25 -10.86 -18.14
N ASN A 206 1.96 -11.63 -19.20
CA ASN A 206 1.45 -12.99 -19.18
C ASN A 206 2.22 -13.87 -18.20
N VAL A 207 1.59 -14.24 -17.08
CA VAL A 207 2.06 -15.35 -16.26
C VAL A 207 1.08 -16.49 -16.48
N LYS A 208 1.51 -17.51 -17.24
CA LYS A 208 0.94 -18.85 -17.10
C LYS A 208 1.10 -19.23 -15.63
N ARG A 209 -0.01 -19.49 -14.94
CA ARG A 209 0.01 -20.11 -13.62
C ARG A 209 0.80 -21.44 -13.70
N PRO A 210 1.53 -21.84 -12.65
CA PRO A 210 1.88 -23.25 -12.49
C PRO A 210 0.62 -24.12 -12.46
#